data_AF-A0A183D0A8-F1
#
_entry.id   AF-A0A183D0A8-F1
#
_cell.length_a   1.000
_cell.length_b   1.000
_cell.length_c   1.000
_cell.angle_alpha   90.00
_cell.angle_beta   90.00
_cell.angle_gamma   90.00
#
_symmetry.space_group_name_H-M   'P 1'
#
loop_
_entity.id
_entity.type
_entity.pdbx_description
1 polymer ?
#
loop_
_entity_poly.entity_id
_entity_poly.type
_entity_poly.pdbx_seq_one_letter_code
_entity_poly.pdbx_strand_id
1 'polypeptide(L)'
;MAAIIHPIFFRSAGSFQLAYFAKLKSGKNLKDAELFCFLAAREPFLKLQIELKVLASNVSADLTRQLDSARVLLCATEDLYSCASIKTFFHRCLQYGNFLNQSTFAAGASGFALTSLLSALNTKGNGPTSNIRLVDILAENADNKIRSAVNVLSLLESAKKCSVDDLEKSELGLRRSLEKSLKNVQECGDASLFAHYSPIIMDSITKCGQLTRTLKKIRDNELRLKEYYCGPTMNLEAILETLYQAFKLFQNALNVR
;
A
#
# COMPACT_ATOMS: atom_id res chain seq x y z
N MET A 1 -19.79 23.30 6.18
CA MET A 1 -19.31 24.64 5.74
C MET A 1 -17.77 24.59 5.63
N ALA A 2 -17.25 23.71 4.77
CA ALA A 2 -15.82 23.37 4.66
C ALA A 2 -15.36 23.32 3.20
N ALA A 3 -16.04 24.03 2.32
CA ALA A 3 -15.64 24.20 0.93
C ALA A 3 -15.39 25.69 0.71
N ILE A 4 -14.33 26.00 -0.05
CA ILE A 4 -13.88 27.36 -0.42
C ILE A 4 -12.95 28.04 0.61
N ILE A 5 -11.85 27.37 0.95
CA ILE A 5 -10.56 28.09 1.04
C ILE A 5 -9.67 27.44 0.00
N HIS A 6 -9.74 27.96 -1.22
CA HIS A 6 -8.98 27.43 -2.36
C HIS A 6 -7.47 27.60 -2.08
N PRO A 7 -6.60 26.61 -2.39
CA PRO A 7 -5.14 26.71 -2.18
C PRO A 7 -4.43 27.85 -2.95
N ILE A 8 -5.18 28.63 -3.73
CA ILE A 8 -4.69 29.72 -4.57
C ILE A 8 -4.44 31.00 -3.75
N PHE A 9 -5.14 31.20 -2.62
CA PHE A 9 -5.03 32.44 -1.84
C PHE A 9 -3.65 32.66 -1.19
N PHE A 10 -2.83 31.63 -1.08
CA PHE A 10 -1.51 31.68 -0.41
C PHE A 10 -0.31 31.29 -1.28
N ARG A 11 -0.49 31.13 -2.61
CA ARG A 11 0.62 31.17 -3.58
C ARG A 11 0.99 32.63 -3.88
N SER A 12 2.20 32.89 -4.35
CA SER A 12 2.93 34.19 -4.27
C SER A 12 2.22 35.46 -4.78
N ALA A 13 1.05 35.37 -5.41
CA ALA A 13 0.19 36.50 -5.73
C ALA A 13 -0.66 37.00 -4.53
N GLY A 14 -1.06 36.11 -3.61
CA GLY A 14 -1.90 36.45 -2.45
C GLY A 14 -1.18 37.24 -1.35
N SER A 15 0.16 37.12 -1.26
CA SER A 15 0.98 37.92 -0.35
C SER A 15 0.95 39.41 -0.68
N PHE A 16 0.82 39.79 -1.96
CA PHE A 16 0.74 41.20 -2.37
C PHE A 16 -0.63 41.82 -2.02
N GLN A 17 -1.72 41.06 -2.11
CA GLN A 17 -3.05 41.53 -1.75
C GLN A 17 -3.21 41.70 -0.25
N LEU A 18 -2.76 40.73 0.57
CA LEU A 18 -2.80 40.86 2.03
C LEU A 18 -1.91 42.01 2.53
N ALA A 19 -0.78 42.28 1.88
CA ALA A 19 0.08 43.43 2.21
C ALA A 19 -0.61 44.79 1.98
N TYR A 20 -1.50 44.89 0.99
CA TYR A 20 -2.33 46.08 0.80
C TYR A 20 -3.30 46.26 1.98
N PHE A 21 -4.04 45.21 2.33
CA PHE A 21 -5.02 45.26 3.41
C PHE A 21 -4.38 45.44 4.80
N ALA A 22 -3.16 44.95 5.02
CA ALA A 22 -2.39 45.16 6.24
C ALA A 22 -2.08 46.65 6.51
N LYS A 23 -2.00 47.48 5.47
CA LYS A 23 -1.71 48.93 5.57
C LYS A 23 -2.96 49.76 5.89
N LEU A 24 -4.16 49.19 5.77
CA LEU A 24 -5.40 49.91 6.06
C LEU A 24 -5.55 50.17 7.56
N LYS A 25 -5.99 51.38 7.92
CA LYS A 25 -6.20 51.78 9.31
C LYS A 25 -7.56 51.34 9.87
N SER A 26 -8.55 51.14 9.02
CA SER A 26 -9.92 50.81 9.42
C SER A 26 -10.64 49.99 8.34
N GLY A 27 -11.46 49.03 8.79
CA GLY A 27 -12.32 48.22 7.93
C GLY A 27 -13.75 48.75 7.77
N LYS A 28 -14.08 49.93 8.31
CA LYS A 28 -15.47 50.42 8.47
C LYS A 28 -16.30 50.57 7.19
N ASN A 29 -15.69 50.54 6.01
CA ASN A 29 -16.37 50.69 4.71
C ASN A 29 -15.98 49.59 3.70
N LEU A 30 -15.40 48.49 4.17
CA LEU A 30 -15.00 47.38 3.31
C LEU A 30 -16.21 46.45 3.08
N LYS A 31 -16.39 45.99 1.84
CA LYS A 31 -17.37 44.93 1.55
C LYS A 31 -16.90 43.60 2.14
N ASP A 32 -17.79 42.62 2.29
CA ASP A 32 -17.51 41.36 2.99
C ASP A 32 -16.19 40.68 2.58
N ALA A 33 -15.90 40.59 1.28
CA ALA A 33 -14.65 40.00 0.79
C ALA A 33 -13.40 40.81 1.16
N GLU A 34 -13.49 42.13 1.12
CA GLU A 34 -12.41 43.04 1.49
C GLU A 34 -12.22 43.07 3.01
N LEU A 35 -13.32 43.01 3.77
CA LEU A 35 -13.32 42.91 5.22
C LEU A 35 -12.68 41.59 5.67
N PHE A 36 -12.98 40.48 5.00
CA PHE A 36 -12.31 39.20 5.25
C PHE A 36 -10.79 39.32 5.03
N CYS A 37 -10.35 39.86 3.89
CA CYS A 37 -8.92 40.05 3.60
C CYS A 37 -8.26 41.01 4.61
N PHE A 38 -8.97 42.05 5.05
CA PHE A 38 -8.52 42.97 6.09
C PHE A 38 -8.32 42.30 7.44
N LEU A 39 -9.28 41.48 7.87
CA LEU A 39 -9.16 40.71 9.12
C LEU A 39 -8.04 39.67 9.01
N ALA A 40 -8.00 38.93 7.89
CA ALA A 40 -6.99 37.91 7.63
C ALA A 40 -5.56 38.47 7.61
N ALA A 41 -5.35 39.68 7.08
CA ALA A 41 -4.05 40.33 7.04
C ALA A 41 -3.51 40.74 8.42
N ARG A 42 -4.38 40.80 9.43
CA ARG A 42 -4.03 41.22 10.79
C ARG A 42 -3.89 40.04 11.76
N GLU A 43 -4.32 38.85 11.34
CA GLU A 43 -4.17 37.64 12.15
C GLU A 43 -2.74 37.10 12.01
N PRO A 44 -1.94 37.09 13.09
CA PRO A 44 -0.57 36.62 13.04
C PRO A 44 -0.52 35.15 12.66
N PHE A 45 0.39 34.81 11.76
CA PHE A 45 0.63 33.43 11.33
C PHE A 45 -0.61 32.70 10.76
N LEU A 46 -1.65 33.41 10.31
CA LEU A 46 -2.90 32.80 9.82
C LEU A 46 -2.67 31.64 8.84
N LYS A 47 -1.74 31.81 7.89
CA LYS A 47 -1.38 30.75 6.94
C LYS A 47 -0.88 29.50 7.66
N LEU A 48 0.05 29.66 8.60
CA LEU A 48 0.62 28.57 9.39
C LEU A 48 -0.46 27.91 10.26
N GLN A 49 -1.33 28.71 10.91
CA GLN A 49 -2.44 28.18 11.70
C GLN A 49 -3.37 27.29 10.87
N ILE A 50 -3.70 27.71 9.64
CA ILE A 50 -4.53 26.92 8.71
C ILE A 50 -3.80 25.64 8.29
N GLU A 51 -2.53 25.74 7.89
CA GLU A 51 -1.71 24.59 7.49
C GLU A 51 -1.62 23.55 8.61
N LEU A 52 -1.38 23.98 9.85
CA LEU A 52 -1.33 23.11 11.04
C LEU A 52 -2.67 22.47 11.37
N LYS A 53 -3.76 23.24 11.26
CA LYS A 53 -5.10 22.71 11.52
C LYS A 53 -5.49 21.62 10.53
N VAL A 54 -5.18 21.81 9.24
CA VAL A 54 -5.39 20.81 8.20
C VAL A 54 -4.50 19.59 8.41
N LEU A 55 -3.23 19.80 8.78
CA LEU A 55 -2.31 18.71 9.09
C LEU A 55 -2.83 17.86 10.26
N ALA A 56 -3.19 18.51 11.37
CA ALA A 56 -3.67 17.84 12.58
C ALA A 56 -4.99 17.10 12.37
N SER A 57 -5.88 17.59 11.49
CA SER A 57 -7.15 16.91 11.21
C SER A 57 -7.00 15.61 10.42
N ASN A 58 -5.95 15.50 9.61
CA ASN A 58 -5.83 14.41 8.64
C ASN A 58 -4.74 13.39 9.02
N VAL A 59 -3.65 13.84 9.65
CA VAL A 59 -2.43 13.04 9.87
C VAL A 59 -2.69 11.72 10.61
N SER A 60 -3.57 11.72 11.61
CA SER A 60 -3.88 10.54 12.40
C SER A 60 -4.57 9.45 11.56
N ALA A 61 -5.56 9.83 10.77
CA ALA A 61 -6.31 8.90 9.92
C ALA A 61 -5.41 8.37 8.78
N ASP A 62 -4.61 9.25 8.17
CA ASP A 62 -3.69 8.88 7.09
C ASP A 62 -2.63 7.89 7.55
N LEU A 63 -1.99 8.14 8.70
CA LEU A 63 -0.99 7.24 9.28
C LEU A 63 -1.61 5.90 9.68
N THR A 64 -2.79 5.91 10.28
CA THR A 64 -3.49 4.67 10.67
C THR A 64 -3.74 3.79 9.45
N ARG A 65 -4.27 4.38 8.37
CA ARG A 65 -4.52 3.67 7.12
C ARG A 65 -3.23 3.11 6.51
N GLN A 66 -2.15 3.88 6.48
CA GLN A 66 -0.86 3.43 5.95
C GLN A 66 -0.25 2.29 6.79
N LEU A 67 -0.31 2.40 8.12
CA LEU A 67 0.16 1.37 9.05
C LEU A 67 -0.63 0.08 8.90
N ASP A 68 -1.95 0.16 8.74
CA ASP A 68 -2.79 -1.01 8.49
C ASP A 68 -2.45 -1.67 7.15
N SER A 69 -2.29 -0.90 6.07
CA SER A 69 -1.85 -1.44 4.77
C SER A 69 -0.48 -2.10 4.86
N ALA A 70 0.49 -1.48 5.55
CA ALA A 70 1.80 -2.06 5.76
C ALA A 70 1.73 -3.34 6.61
N ARG A 71 0.88 -3.39 7.64
CA ARG A 71 0.67 -4.61 8.44
C ARG A 71 0.11 -5.75 7.60
N VAL A 72 -0.89 -5.47 6.74
CA VAL A 72 -1.45 -6.47 5.83
C VAL A 72 -0.38 -7.05 4.91
N LEU A 73 0.44 -6.19 4.31
CA LEU A 73 1.56 -6.63 3.46
C LEU A 73 2.58 -7.46 4.24
N LEU A 74 2.97 -7.02 5.45
CA LEU A 74 3.92 -7.75 6.28
C LEU A 74 3.41 -9.16 6.58
N CYS A 75 2.19 -9.29 7.11
CA CYS A 75 1.57 -10.59 7.38
C CYS A 75 1.48 -11.46 6.13
N ALA A 76 1.07 -10.88 4.99
CA ALA A 76 1.02 -11.61 3.73
C ALA A 76 2.39 -12.15 3.33
N THR A 77 3.45 -11.35 3.42
CA THR A 77 4.79 -11.81 3.05
C THR A 77 5.33 -12.91 3.98
N GLU A 78 5.01 -12.87 5.27
CA GLU A 78 5.41 -13.88 6.26
C GLU A 78 4.65 -15.20 6.07
N ASP A 79 3.33 -15.13 5.85
CA ASP A 79 2.49 -16.29 5.59
C ASP A 79 2.87 -16.97 4.28
N LEU A 80 3.13 -16.20 3.22
CA LEU A 80 3.53 -16.76 1.93
C LEU A 80 4.85 -17.54 2.00
N TYR A 81 5.77 -17.17 2.90
CA TYR A 81 7.02 -17.90 3.07
C TYR A 81 6.85 -19.19 3.90
N SER A 82 5.99 -19.14 4.92
CA SER A 82 5.89 -20.20 5.94
C SER A 82 4.77 -21.22 5.68
N CYS A 83 3.76 -20.88 4.89
CA CYS A 83 2.53 -21.67 4.75
C CYS A 83 2.76 -23.06 4.13
N ALA A 84 2.54 -24.11 4.93
CA ALA A 84 2.77 -25.50 4.53
C ALA A 84 1.81 -25.98 3.43
N SER A 85 0.57 -25.49 3.39
CA SER A 85 -0.40 -25.84 2.34
C SER A 85 0.02 -25.27 0.98
N ILE A 86 0.57 -24.06 0.94
CA ILE A 86 1.17 -23.50 -0.28
C ILE A 86 2.32 -24.39 -0.78
N LYS A 87 3.24 -24.78 0.11
CA LYS A 87 4.36 -25.69 -0.25
C LYS A 87 3.86 -27.00 -0.85
N THR A 88 2.85 -27.58 -0.22
CA THR A 88 2.23 -28.83 -0.67
C THR A 88 1.57 -28.64 -2.05
N PHE A 89 0.89 -27.51 -2.27
CA PHE A 89 0.30 -27.17 -3.57
C PHE A 89 1.36 -27.10 -4.67
N PHE A 90 2.47 -26.37 -4.46
CA PHE A 90 3.56 -26.28 -5.43
C PHE A 90 4.21 -27.64 -5.72
N HIS A 91 4.42 -28.46 -4.69
CA HIS A 91 4.95 -29.81 -4.86
C HIS A 91 4.03 -30.69 -5.73
N ARG A 92 2.72 -30.59 -5.53
CA ARG A 92 1.72 -31.32 -6.33
C ARG A 92 1.64 -30.80 -7.76
N CYS A 93 1.75 -29.49 -7.96
CA CYS A 93 1.87 -28.92 -9.31
C CYS A 93 3.06 -29.51 -10.05
N LEU A 94 4.22 -29.62 -9.37
CA LEU A 94 5.42 -30.22 -9.96
C LEU A 94 5.24 -31.71 -10.28
N GLN A 95 4.69 -32.48 -9.35
CA GLN A 95 4.47 -33.92 -9.52
C GLN A 95 3.53 -34.22 -10.69
N TYR A 96 2.35 -33.60 -10.71
CA TYR A 96 1.38 -33.82 -11.79
C TYR A 96 1.82 -33.18 -13.10
N GLY A 97 2.50 -32.03 -13.06
CA GLY A 97 3.11 -31.42 -14.25
C GLY A 97 4.14 -32.35 -14.90
N ASN A 98 5.04 -32.94 -14.11
CA ASN A 98 6.02 -33.92 -14.60
C ASN A 98 5.36 -35.17 -15.19
N PHE A 99 4.27 -35.64 -14.57
CA PHE A 99 3.50 -36.77 -15.09
C PHE A 99 2.83 -36.46 -16.43
N LEU A 100 2.17 -35.31 -16.55
CA LEU A 100 1.53 -34.88 -17.81
C LEU A 100 2.54 -34.70 -18.94
N ASN A 101 3.76 -34.30 -18.60
CA ASN A 101 4.84 -33.99 -19.54
C ASN A 101 5.81 -35.16 -19.78
N GLN A 102 5.53 -36.38 -19.29
CA GLN A 102 6.48 -37.50 -19.25
C GLN A 102 7.08 -37.89 -20.63
N SER A 103 6.41 -37.53 -21.73
CA SER A 103 6.88 -37.75 -23.11
C SER A 103 7.48 -36.51 -23.79
N THR A 104 7.78 -35.45 -23.04
CA THR A 104 8.29 -34.17 -23.55
C THR A 104 9.61 -33.78 -22.89
N PHE A 105 10.31 -32.79 -23.44
CA PHE A 105 11.51 -32.22 -22.81
C PHE A 105 11.24 -31.60 -21.42
N ALA A 106 9.99 -31.28 -21.11
CA ALA A 106 9.60 -30.74 -19.80
C ALA A 106 9.37 -31.82 -18.71
N ALA A 107 9.64 -33.09 -19.00
CA ALA A 107 9.60 -34.17 -18.00
C ALA A 107 10.73 -34.06 -16.99
N GLY A 108 10.48 -34.49 -15.74
CA GLY A 108 11.53 -34.63 -14.72
C GLY A 108 12.09 -33.30 -14.18
N ALA A 109 11.32 -32.20 -14.27
CA ALA A 109 11.72 -30.92 -13.72
C ALA A 109 11.88 -31.02 -12.19
N SER A 110 12.93 -30.37 -11.66
CA SER A 110 13.15 -30.23 -10.22
C SER A 110 12.39 -29.05 -9.60
N GLY A 111 11.84 -28.16 -10.44
CA GLY A 111 11.08 -26.98 -10.04
C GLY A 111 10.63 -26.17 -11.25
N PHE A 112 9.88 -25.09 -11.00
CA PHE A 112 9.43 -24.14 -12.02
C PHE A 112 9.39 -22.72 -11.43
N ALA A 113 9.56 -21.71 -12.29
CA ALA A 113 9.49 -20.31 -11.87
C ALA A 113 8.03 -19.89 -11.62
N LEU A 114 7.79 -19.02 -10.63
CA LEU A 114 6.45 -18.51 -10.34
C LEU A 114 5.78 -17.84 -11.55
N THR A 115 6.55 -17.19 -12.42
CA THR A 115 6.08 -16.60 -13.67
C THR A 115 5.40 -17.60 -14.60
N SER A 116 5.75 -18.89 -14.51
CA SER A 116 5.15 -19.97 -15.31
C SER A 116 3.92 -20.61 -14.66
N LEU A 117 3.63 -20.33 -13.38
CA LEU A 117 2.62 -21.05 -12.59
C LEU A 117 1.24 -21.03 -13.25
N LEU A 118 0.75 -19.85 -13.68
CA LEU A 118 -0.58 -19.73 -14.28
C LEU A 118 -0.69 -20.48 -15.62
N SER A 119 0.38 -20.47 -16.41
CA SER A 119 0.46 -21.24 -17.66
C SER A 119 0.45 -22.74 -17.37
N ALA A 120 1.26 -23.18 -16.40
CA ALA A 120 1.33 -24.57 -15.97
C ALA A 120 -0.04 -25.07 -15.50
N LEU A 121 -0.73 -24.32 -14.64
CA LEU A 121 -2.06 -24.67 -14.13
C LEU A 121 -3.12 -24.81 -15.24
N ASN A 122 -2.99 -24.05 -16.34
CA ASN A 122 -3.90 -24.12 -17.48
C ASN A 122 -3.48 -25.14 -18.56
N THR A 123 -2.31 -25.76 -18.43
CA THR A 123 -1.82 -26.74 -19.39
C THR A 123 -2.71 -27.98 -19.38
N LYS A 124 -3.06 -28.47 -20.57
CA LYS A 124 -3.82 -29.71 -20.80
C LYS A 124 -2.87 -30.87 -21.08
N GLY A 125 -3.28 -32.09 -20.75
CA GLY A 125 -2.55 -33.29 -21.15
C GLY A 125 -2.58 -33.54 -22.66
N ASN A 126 -1.57 -34.21 -23.20
CA ASN A 126 -1.38 -34.48 -24.64
C ASN A 126 -2.31 -35.59 -25.21
N GLY A 127 -3.37 -35.96 -24.50
CA GLY A 127 -4.31 -37.02 -24.91
C GLY A 127 -5.36 -36.51 -25.90
N PRO A 128 -5.81 -37.33 -26.87
CA PRO A 128 -6.70 -36.92 -27.96
C PRO A 128 -8.10 -36.45 -27.54
N THR A 129 -8.46 -36.58 -26.26
CA THR A 129 -9.76 -36.17 -25.68
C THR A 129 -9.63 -35.35 -24.38
N SER A 130 -8.41 -34.98 -23.96
CA SER A 130 -8.15 -34.39 -22.65
C SER A 130 -8.40 -32.88 -22.60
N ASN A 131 -9.64 -32.46 -22.33
CA ASN A 131 -9.95 -31.07 -21.95
C ASN A 131 -9.58 -30.72 -20.50
N ILE A 132 -9.05 -31.68 -19.74
CA ILE A 132 -8.69 -31.55 -18.33
C ILE A 132 -7.35 -30.81 -18.22
N ARG A 133 -7.34 -29.69 -17.48
CA ARG A 133 -6.13 -28.92 -17.19
C ARG A 133 -5.46 -29.44 -15.91
N LEU A 134 -4.19 -29.11 -15.72
CA LEU A 134 -3.44 -29.45 -14.49
C LEU A 134 -4.19 -29.03 -13.22
N VAL A 135 -4.80 -27.84 -13.20
CA VAL A 135 -5.59 -27.37 -12.05
C VAL A 135 -6.82 -28.23 -11.75
N ASP A 136 -7.42 -28.83 -12.77
CA ASP A 136 -8.59 -29.69 -12.62
C ASP A 136 -8.18 -31.05 -12.02
N ILE A 137 -6.99 -31.57 -12.40
CA ILE A 137 -6.38 -32.77 -11.80
C ILE A 137 -5.97 -32.53 -10.35
N LEU A 138 -5.39 -31.35 -10.07
CA LEU A 138 -5.05 -30.93 -8.71
C LEU A 138 -6.29 -30.92 -7.82
N ALA A 139 -7.41 -30.38 -8.32
CA ALA A 139 -8.66 -30.28 -7.59
C ALA A 139 -9.29 -31.65 -7.33
N GLU A 140 -9.27 -32.54 -8.33
CA GLU A 140 -9.74 -33.93 -8.23
C GLU A 140 -9.01 -34.72 -7.14
N ASN A 141 -7.69 -34.56 -7.07
CA ASN A 141 -6.83 -35.31 -6.16
C ASN A 141 -6.45 -34.49 -4.91
N ALA A 142 -7.21 -33.43 -4.60
CA ALA A 142 -6.90 -32.54 -3.50
C ALA A 142 -7.26 -33.17 -2.14
N ASP A 143 -6.22 -33.52 -1.37
CA ASP A 143 -6.36 -33.82 0.05
C ASP A 143 -6.61 -32.54 0.89
N ASN A 144 -6.88 -32.70 2.18
CA ASN A 144 -7.15 -31.57 3.09
C ASN A 144 -5.99 -30.56 3.16
N LYS A 145 -4.74 -31.00 2.94
CA LYS A 145 -3.56 -30.12 3.01
C LYS A 145 -3.51 -29.19 1.80
N ILE A 146 -3.78 -29.71 0.61
CA ILE A 146 -3.81 -28.92 -0.63
C ILE A 146 -5.05 -28.02 -0.63
N ARG A 147 -6.22 -28.52 -0.21
CA ARG A 147 -7.45 -27.70 -0.11
C ARG A 147 -7.25 -26.48 0.77
N SER A 148 -6.49 -26.62 1.87
CA SER A 148 -6.15 -25.51 2.76
C SER A 148 -5.29 -24.42 2.13
N ALA A 149 -4.76 -24.61 0.91
CA ALA A 149 -4.04 -23.56 0.19
C ALA A 149 -4.96 -22.39 -0.22
N VAL A 150 -6.27 -22.62 -0.40
CA VAL A 150 -7.21 -21.53 -0.73
C VAL A 150 -7.49 -20.60 0.45
N ASN A 151 -7.12 -20.99 1.67
CA ASN A 151 -7.34 -20.16 2.87
C ASN A 151 -6.54 -18.86 2.84
N VAL A 152 -5.45 -18.79 2.06
CA VAL A 152 -4.66 -17.55 1.91
C VAL A 152 -5.29 -16.55 0.94
N LEU A 153 -6.42 -16.89 0.28
CA LEU A 153 -7.05 -16.01 -0.69
C LEU A 153 -7.52 -14.68 -0.10
N SER A 154 -8.10 -14.69 1.11
CA SER A 154 -8.56 -13.47 1.77
C SER A 154 -7.38 -12.53 2.07
N LEU A 155 -6.28 -13.08 2.58
CA LEU A 155 -5.03 -12.37 2.83
C LEU A 155 -4.45 -11.77 1.55
N LEU A 156 -4.36 -12.57 0.48
CA LEU A 156 -3.87 -12.14 -0.82
C LEU A 156 -4.75 -11.06 -1.45
N GLU A 157 -6.08 -11.17 -1.30
CA GLU A 157 -7.02 -10.17 -1.81
C GLU A 157 -6.84 -8.81 -1.13
N SER A 158 -6.60 -8.79 0.17
CA SER A 158 -6.30 -7.56 0.91
C SER A 158 -4.91 -7.02 0.55
N ALA A 159 -3.90 -7.88 0.49
CA ALA A 159 -2.52 -7.48 0.25
C ALA A 159 -2.30 -6.91 -1.16
N LYS A 160 -2.89 -7.52 -2.20
CA LYS A 160 -2.73 -7.08 -3.60
C LYS A 160 -3.33 -5.70 -3.89
N LYS A 161 -4.18 -5.18 -3.00
CA LYS A 161 -4.75 -3.81 -3.07
C LYS A 161 -3.77 -2.75 -2.55
N CYS A 162 -2.66 -3.17 -1.95
CA CYS A 162 -1.63 -2.29 -1.41
C CYS A 162 -0.42 -2.24 -2.35
N SER A 163 0.24 -1.08 -2.41
CA SER A 163 1.45 -0.82 -3.20
C SER A 163 2.57 -0.39 -2.25
N VAL A 164 3.67 -1.13 -2.22
CA VAL A 164 4.80 -0.83 -1.32
C VAL A 164 5.44 0.49 -1.74
N ASP A 165 5.60 0.71 -3.05
CA ASP A 165 6.15 1.95 -3.61
C ASP A 165 5.33 3.18 -3.21
N ASP A 166 4.00 3.06 -3.26
CA ASP A 166 3.11 4.18 -2.93
C ASP A 166 3.12 4.47 -1.42
N LEU A 167 3.21 3.45 -0.58
CA LEU A 167 3.37 3.62 0.86
C LEU A 167 4.70 4.30 1.20
N GLU A 168 5.80 3.90 0.56
CA GLU A 168 7.12 4.53 0.75
C GLU A 168 7.12 6.00 0.32
N LYS A 169 6.56 6.31 -0.85
CA LYS A 169 6.42 7.69 -1.34
C LYS A 169 5.55 8.54 -0.41
N SER A 170 4.43 7.97 0.04
CA SER A 170 3.47 8.65 0.89
C SER A 170 4.02 8.91 2.29
N GLU A 171 4.74 7.94 2.89
CA GLU A 171 5.45 8.10 4.16
C GLU A 171 6.49 9.21 4.05
N LEU A 172 7.36 9.16 3.04
CA LEU A 172 8.41 10.15 2.84
C LEU A 172 7.85 11.56 2.66
N GLY A 173 6.77 11.70 1.88
CA GLY A 173 6.08 12.97 1.66
C GLY A 173 5.47 13.52 2.96
N LEU A 174 4.77 12.66 3.70
CA LEU A 174 4.14 13.02 4.97
C LEU A 174 5.18 13.42 6.02
N ARG A 175 6.24 12.64 6.18
CA ARG A 175 7.32 12.91 7.13
C ARG A 175 8.01 14.24 6.84
N ARG A 176 8.33 14.53 5.58
CA ARG A 176 8.89 15.84 5.19
C ARG A 176 7.95 16.99 5.51
N SER A 177 6.64 16.80 5.29
CA SER A 177 5.62 17.79 5.62
C SER A 177 5.55 18.06 7.13
N LEU A 178 5.62 16.99 7.93
CA LEU A 178 5.63 17.05 9.40
C LEU A 178 6.88 17.75 9.93
N GLU A 179 8.07 17.35 9.47
CA GLU A 179 9.35 17.97 9.85
C GLU A 179 9.37 19.47 9.50
N LYS A 180 8.88 19.83 8.32
CA LYS A 180 8.75 21.24 7.90
C LYS A 180 7.77 22.00 8.80
N SER A 181 6.63 21.41 9.13
CA SER A 181 5.62 22.05 9.98
C SER A 181 6.13 22.25 11.41
N LEU A 182 6.87 21.28 11.96
CA LEU A 182 7.52 21.39 13.26
C LEU A 182 8.51 22.56 13.29
N LYS A 183 9.36 22.65 12.25
CA LYS A 183 10.31 23.75 12.11
C LYS A 183 9.61 25.10 12.00
N ASN A 184 8.56 25.22 11.18
CA ASN A 184 7.80 26.46 11.03
C ASN A 184 7.16 26.90 12.36
N VAL A 185 6.64 25.96 13.15
CA VAL A 185 6.04 26.23 14.47
C VAL A 185 7.11 26.67 15.48
N GLN A 186 8.30 26.09 15.43
CA GLN A 186 9.44 26.51 16.26
C GLN A 186 9.89 27.93 15.90
N GLU A 187 10.04 28.22 14.61
CA GLU A 187 10.55 29.51 14.11
C GLU A 187 9.55 30.66 14.27
N CYS A 188 8.24 30.39 14.32
CA CYS A 188 7.24 31.44 14.49
C CYS A 188 7.22 32.07 15.89
N GLY A 189 7.77 31.39 16.90
CA GLY A 189 7.89 31.90 18.28
C GLY A 189 6.57 31.99 19.07
N ASP A 190 5.44 31.53 18.51
CA ASP A 190 4.15 31.51 19.21
C ASP A 190 4.07 30.31 20.17
N ALA A 191 4.10 30.59 21.47
CA ALA A 191 4.11 29.56 22.52
C ALA A 191 2.84 28.69 22.54
N SER A 192 1.68 29.26 22.16
CA SER A 192 0.40 28.54 22.15
C SER A 192 0.34 27.55 20.99
N LEU A 193 0.71 27.99 19.78
CA LEU A 193 0.81 27.13 18.61
C LEU A 193 1.85 26.03 18.82
N PHE A 194 3.01 26.39 19.40
CA PHE A 194 4.05 25.41 19.72
C PHE A 194 3.55 24.35 20.71
N ALA A 195 2.94 24.75 21.83
CA ALA A 195 2.44 23.82 22.83
C ALA A 195 1.33 22.90 22.29
N HIS A 196 0.46 23.42 21.42
CA HIS A 196 -0.66 22.65 20.88
C HIS A 196 -0.25 21.66 19.79
N TYR A 197 0.53 22.09 18.79
CA TYR A 197 0.80 21.29 17.60
C TYR A 197 2.05 20.42 17.70
N SER A 198 3.06 20.82 18.47
CA SER A 198 4.32 20.06 18.55
C SER A 198 4.13 18.61 19.01
N PRO A 199 3.32 18.30 20.06
CA PRO A 199 3.10 16.92 20.48
C PRO A 199 2.47 16.05 19.37
N ILE A 200 1.48 16.60 18.65
CA ILE A 200 0.80 15.91 17.54
C ILE A 200 1.79 15.60 16.42
N ILE A 201 2.62 16.58 16.05
CA ILE A 201 3.61 16.42 14.99
C ILE A 201 4.71 15.42 15.39
N MET A 202 5.22 15.49 16.62
CA MET A 202 6.27 14.57 17.10
C MET A 202 5.76 13.12 17.21
N ASP A 203 4.54 12.90 17.70
CA ASP A 203 3.89 11.58 17.70
C ASP A 203 3.75 11.04 16.26
N SER A 204 3.31 11.90 15.34
CA SER A 204 3.16 11.55 13.93
C SER A 204 4.49 11.19 13.27
N ILE A 205 5.58 11.93 13.54
CA ILE A 205 6.94 11.59 13.06
C ILE A 205 7.39 10.24 13.63
N THR A 206 7.09 9.96 14.89
CA THR A 206 7.41 8.67 15.52
C THR A 206 6.70 7.52 14.81
N LYS A 207 5.42 7.70 14.47
CA LYS A 207 4.63 6.75 13.67
C LYS A 207 5.13 6.60 12.23
N CYS A 208 5.56 7.67 11.57
CA CYS A 208 6.28 7.59 10.29
C CYS A 208 7.51 6.68 10.42
N GLY A 209 8.31 6.85 11.48
CA GLY A 209 9.45 5.99 11.75
C GLY A 209 9.09 4.52 11.99
N GLN A 210 7.95 4.22 12.60
CA GLN A 210 7.42 2.85 12.70
C GLN A 210 7.06 2.29 11.33
N LEU A 211 6.36 3.08 10.51
CA LEU A 211 5.99 2.71 9.15
C LEU A 211 7.22 2.42 8.28
N THR A 212 8.25 3.28 8.31
CA THR A 212 9.52 3.06 7.59
C THR A 212 10.17 1.73 7.98
N ARG A 213 10.18 1.37 9.28
CA ARG A 213 10.75 0.09 9.74
C ARG A 213 9.95 -1.10 9.22
N THR A 214 8.62 -1.00 9.20
CA THR A 214 7.74 -2.04 8.64
C THR A 214 7.95 -2.20 7.14
N LEU A 215 8.02 -1.09 6.39
CA LEU A 215 8.29 -1.11 4.94
C LEU A 215 9.64 -1.75 4.62
N LYS A 216 10.68 -1.46 5.40
CA LYS A 216 11.98 -2.13 5.25
C LYS A 216 11.86 -3.65 5.40
N LYS A 217 11.15 -4.14 6.43
CA LYS A 217 10.92 -5.58 6.61
C LYS A 217 10.15 -6.21 5.45
N ILE A 218 9.18 -5.49 4.89
CA ILE A 218 8.43 -5.93 3.71
C ILE A 218 9.36 -6.09 2.51
N ARG A 219 10.30 -5.15 2.29
CA ARG A 219 11.31 -5.27 1.23
C ARG A 219 12.27 -6.43 1.45
N ASP A 220 12.72 -6.66 2.68
CA ASP A 220 13.55 -7.80 3.01
C ASP A 220 12.80 -9.12 2.74
N ASN A 221 11.51 -9.19 3.09
CA ASN A 221 10.67 -10.34 2.78
C ASN A 221 10.40 -10.47 1.26
N GLU A 222 10.23 -9.37 0.53
CA GLU A 222 10.10 -9.38 -0.93
C GLU A 222 11.30 -10.08 -1.57
N LEU A 223 12.53 -9.72 -1.18
CA LEU A 223 13.75 -10.36 -1.69
C LEU A 223 13.76 -11.87 -1.41
N ARG A 224 13.41 -12.27 -0.18
CA ARG A 224 13.29 -13.68 0.20
C ARG A 224 12.24 -14.42 -0.61
N LEU A 225 11.10 -13.78 -0.89
CA LEU A 225 10.04 -14.37 -1.72
C LEU A 225 10.47 -14.53 -3.18
N LYS A 226 11.22 -13.56 -3.74
CA LYS A 226 11.76 -13.67 -5.10
C LYS A 226 12.68 -14.89 -5.24
N GLU A 227 13.56 -15.11 -4.28
CA GLU A 227 14.43 -16.28 -4.26
C GLU A 227 13.61 -17.56 -4.06
N TYR A 228 12.72 -17.58 -3.06
CA TYR A 228 11.94 -18.75 -2.67
C TYR A 228 11.01 -19.24 -3.79
N TYR A 229 10.40 -18.32 -4.53
CA TYR A 229 9.48 -18.61 -5.63
C TYR A 229 10.14 -18.60 -7.02
N CYS A 230 11.48 -18.53 -7.09
CA CYS A 230 12.24 -18.48 -8.33
C CYS A 230 11.75 -17.38 -9.30
N GLY A 231 11.47 -16.19 -8.77
CA GLY A 231 10.93 -15.02 -9.50
C GLY A 231 11.77 -13.76 -9.35
N PRO A 232 13.06 -13.75 -9.76
CA PRO A 232 14.00 -12.65 -9.49
C PRO A 232 13.58 -11.30 -10.09
N THR A 233 12.80 -11.30 -11.16
CA THR A 233 12.32 -10.08 -11.84
C THR A 233 10.96 -9.60 -11.34
N MET A 234 10.28 -10.38 -10.50
CA MET A 234 8.93 -10.03 -10.01
C MET A 234 9.04 -9.05 -8.85
N ASN A 235 8.22 -8.01 -8.84
CA ASN A 235 7.99 -7.20 -7.63
C ASN A 235 6.97 -7.88 -6.72
N LEU A 236 6.83 -7.37 -5.49
CA LEU A 236 5.91 -7.97 -4.50
C LEU A 236 4.47 -8.04 -5.03
N GLU A 237 4.00 -6.98 -5.67
CA GLU A 237 2.65 -6.89 -6.22
C GLU A 237 2.40 -7.98 -7.29
N ALA A 238 3.36 -8.23 -8.18
CA ALA A 238 3.27 -9.29 -9.16
C ALA A 238 3.26 -10.69 -8.52
N ILE A 239 4.05 -10.90 -7.45
CA ILE A 239 4.05 -12.16 -6.69
C ILE A 239 2.67 -12.39 -6.07
N LEU A 240 2.13 -11.38 -5.37
CA LEU A 240 0.82 -11.42 -4.73
C LEU A 240 -0.30 -11.69 -5.75
N GLU A 241 -0.30 -10.97 -6.88
CA GLU A 241 -1.31 -11.13 -7.93
C GLU A 241 -1.24 -12.51 -8.58
N THR A 242 -0.03 -13.01 -8.89
CA THR A 242 0.15 -14.35 -9.50
C THR A 242 -0.36 -15.46 -8.58
N LEU A 243 -0.02 -15.40 -7.29
CA LEU A 243 -0.48 -16.36 -6.30
C LEU A 243 -2.00 -16.27 -6.09
N TYR A 244 -2.55 -15.05 -6.02
CA TYR A 244 -3.98 -14.84 -5.91
C TYR A 244 -4.73 -15.48 -7.08
N GLN A 245 -4.29 -15.21 -8.32
CA GLN A 245 -4.90 -15.78 -9.52
C GLN A 245 -4.79 -17.31 -9.56
N ALA A 246 -3.64 -17.86 -9.17
CA ALA A 246 -3.41 -19.30 -9.14
C ALA A 246 -4.34 -20.00 -8.13
N PHE A 247 -4.43 -19.50 -6.91
CA PHE A 247 -5.31 -20.06 -5.90
C PHE A 247 -6.79 -19.81 -6.19
N LYS A 248 -7.13 -18.72 -6.89
CA LYS A 248 -8.50 -18.47 -7.33
C LYS A 248 -8.90 -19.46 -8.42
N LEU A 249 -8.00 -19.73 -9.38
CA LEU A 249 -8.20 -20.74 -10.40
C LEU A 249 -8.40 -22.12 -9.77
N PHE A 250 -7.60 -22.46 -8.76
CA PHE A 250 -7.73 -23.70 -8.00
C PHE A 250 -9.04 -23.79 -7.22
N GLN A 251 -9.43 -22.72 -6.50
CA GLN A 251 -10.72 -22.65 -5.80
C GLN A 251 -11.90 -22.86 -6.75
N ASN A 252 -11.86 -22.24 -7.93
CA ASN A 252 -12.91 -22.43 -8.92
C ASN A 252 -12.99 -23.88 -9.39
N ALA A 253 -11.85 -24.54 -9.64
CA ALA A 253 -11.82 -25.95 -10.02
C ALA A 253 -12.33 -26.89 -8.90
N LEU A 254 -12.13 -26.54 -7.63
CA LEU A 254 -12.68 -27.27 -6.49
C LEU A 254 -14.21 -27.17 -6.40
N ASN A 255 -14.81 -26.06 -6.85
CA ASN A 255 -16.25 -25.78 -6.71
C ASN A 255 -17.11 -26.29 -7.88
N VAL A 256 -16.49 -26.69 -8.99
CA VAL A 256 -17.19 -27.26 -10.16
C VAL A 256 -17.54 -28.74 -9.94
N ARG A 257 -17.15 -29.31 -8.80
CA ARG A 257 -17.40 -30.70 -8.38
C ARG A 257 -18.06 -30.72 -7.00
#